data_AF-A0A7S2IMM9-F1
#
_entry.id   AF-A0A7S2IMM9-F1
#
_cell.length_a   1.000
_cell.length_b   1.000
_cell.length_c   1.000
_cell.angle_alpha   90.00
_cell.angle_beta   90.00
_cell.angle_gamma   90.00
#
_symmetry.space_group_name_H-M   'P 1'
#
loop_
_entity.id
_entity.type
_entity.pdbx_description
1 polymer ?
#
loop_
_entity_poly.entity_id
_entity_poly.type
_entity_poly.pdbx_seq_one_letter_code
_entity_poly.pdbx_strand_id
1 'polypeptide(L)'
;DEGMTVVGFERADKLGGLWVFRQGPEGKTYSSLRANVHKERLEMEGFPMPSSWPRYPSHWQLAEYLNAFAEYFGLTGVYNMQTEVVSCVCCGHGDEQHWI
;
A
#
# COMPACT_ATOMS: atom_id res chain seq x y z
N ASP A 1 13.86 7.90 1.19
CA ASP A 1 14.82 9.03 1.29
C ASP A 1 16.27 8.62 1.56
N GLU A 2 16.55 7.44 2.13
CA GLU A 2 17.92 6.94 2.43
C GLU A 2 18.77 6.53 1.20
N GLY A 3 18.50 7.04 -0.01
CA GLY A 3 19.32 6.80 -1.21
C GLY A 3 19.33 5.36 -1.76
N MET A 4 18.50 4.45 -1.24
CA MET A 4 18.39 3.08 -1.73
C MET A 4 17.63 3.00 -3.05
N THR A 5 18.06 2.09 -3.93
CA THR A 5 17.25 1.68 -5.09
C THR A 5 16.23 0.65 -4.65
N VAL A 6 14.95 0.92 -4.88
CA VAL A 6 13.83 0.06 -4.46
C VAL A 6 13.16 -0.53 -5.68
N VAL A 7 12.82 -1.82 -5.60
CA VAL A 7 11.97 -2.51 -6.58
C VAL A 7 10.79 -3.12 -5.84
N GLY A 8 9.58 -2.70 -6.21
CA GLY A 8 8.34 -3.26 -5.70
C GLY A 8 7.81 -4.37 -6.61
N PHE A 9 7.15 -5.36 -6.02
CA PHE A 9 6.38 -6.37 -6.73
C PHE A 9 4.96 -6.38 -6.15
N GLU A 10 3.95 -6.25 -7.01
CA GLU A 10 2.55 -6.30 -6.63
C GLU A 10 1.83 -7.29 -7.55
N ARG A 11 1.14 -8.27 -6.95
CA ARG A 11 0.41 -9.31 -7.68
C ARG A 11 -0.82 -8.75 -8.41
N ALA A 12 -1.43 -7.72 -7.85
CA ALA A 12 -2.57 -7.04 -8.42
C ALA A 12 -2.19 -6.12 -9.60
N ASP A 13 -3.21 -5.66 -10.33
CA ASP A 13 -3.12 -4.64 -11.38
C ASP A 13 -3.11 -3.19 -10.83
N LYS A 14 -3.34 -3.00 -9.51
CA LYS A 14 -3.42 -1.68 -8.88
C LYS A 14 -2.83 -1.67 -7.48
N LEU A 15 -2.19 -0.56 -7.11
CA LEU A 15 -1.74 -0.28 -5.75
C LEU A 15 -2.93 0.03 -4.83
N GLY A 16 -2.73 -0.21 -3.53
CA GLY A 16 -3.71 0.06 -2.48
C GLY A 16 -4.29 -1.19 -1.80
N GLY A 17 -3.99 -2.38 -2.32
CA GLY A 17 -4.26 -3.66 -1.67
C GLY A 17 -5.71 -3.79 -1.17
N LEU A 18 -5.88 -3.91 0.15
CA LEU A 18 -7.18 -4.03 0.83
C LEU A 18 -8.17 -2.93 0.40
N TRP A 19 -7.72 -1.69 0.22
CA TRP A 19 -8.62 -0.57 -0.01
C TRP A 19 -9.19 -0.53 -1.44
N VAL A 20 -8.57 -1.28 -2.37
CA VAL A 20 -9.07 -1.44 -3.73
C VAL A 20 -10.21 -2.46 -3.73
N PHE A 21 -11.43 -1.97 -3.94
CA PHE A 21 -12.59 -2.84 -4.05
C PHE A 21 -12.54 -3.66 -5.34
N ARG A 22 -12.73 -4.97 -5.19
CA ARG A 22 -12.82 -5.94 -6.28
C ARG A 22 -14.01 -6.84 -6.03
N GLN A 23 -14.71 -7.20 -7.10
CA GLN A 23 -15.76 -8.22 -7.02
C GLN A 23 -15.16 -9.62 -7.15
N GLY A 24 -15.85 -10.62 -6.62
CA GLY A 24 -15.45 -12.02 -6.72
C GLY A 24 -14.46 -12.47 -5.63
N PRO A 25 -13.94 -13.71 -5.74
CA PRO A 25 -13.18 -14.36 -4.66
C PRO A 25 -11.85 -13.68 -4.31
N GLU A 26 -11.27 -12.91 -5.23
CA GLU A 26 -10.05 -12.13 -4.99
C GLU A 26 -10.32 -10.83 -4.20
N GLY A 27 -11.59 -10.42 -4.08
CA GLY A 27 -11.99 -9.23 -3.35
C GLY A 27 -12.00 -9.46 -1.84
N LYS A 28 -11.11 -8.78 -1.12
CA LYS A 28 -11.04 -8.84 0.36
C LYS A 28 -11.85 -7.75 1.06
N THR A 29 -12.56 -6.91 0.29
CA THR A 29 -13.27 -5.72 0.76
C THR A 29 -14.71 -5.72 0.30
N TYR A 30 -15.60 -5.32 1.20
CA TYR A 30 -17.01 -5.08 0.90
C TYR A 30 -17.25 -3.61 0.57
N SER A 31 -18.29 -3.34 -0.23
CA SER A 31 -18.54 -2.00 -0.80
C SER A 31 -18.81 -0.91 0.23
N SER A 32 -19.29 -1.27 1.43
CA SER A 32 -19.54 -0.33 2.52
C SER A 32 -18.37 -0.17 3.50
N LEU A 33 -17.21 -0.80 3.22
CA LEU A 33 -16.04 -0.75 4.11
C LEU A 33 -15.59 0.69 4.37
N ARG A 34 -15.39 1.00 5.65
CA ARG A 34 -14.80 2.23 6.15
C ARG A 34 -13.69 1.90 7.14
N ALA A 35 -12.75 2.83 7.30
CA ALA A 35 -11.78 2.76 8.38
C ALA A 35 -12.50 2.75 9.74
N ASN A 36 -11.97 1.94 10.66
CA ASN A 36 -12.36 1.94 12.07
C ASN A 36 -11.56 2.97 12.90
N VAL A 37 -10.50 3.53 12.32
CA VAL A 37 -9.66 4.56 12.92
C VAL A 37 -9.85 5.90 12.21
N HIS A 38 -9.54 6.96 12.95
CA HIS A 38 -9.71 8.34 12.54
C HIS A 38 -8.68 8.72 11.45
N LYS A 39 -9.06 9.54 10.46
CA LYS A 39 -8.23 9.82 9.27
C LYS A 39 -6.86 10.41 9.62
N GLU A 40 -6.79 11.27 10.64
CA GLU A 40 -5.56 11.89 11.14
C GLU A 40 -4.58 10.85 11.73
N ARG A 41 -5.03 9.62 12.03
CA ARG A 41 -4.16 8.50 12.42
C ARG A 41 -3.74 7.61 11.26
N LEU A 42 -4.33 7.79 10.08
CA LEU A 42 -4.02 7.05 8.86
C LEU A 42 -3.17 7.85 7.87
N GLU A 43 -3.05 9.15 8.09
CA GLU A 43 -2.25 10.04 7.28
C GLU A 43 -0.76 9.67 7.36
N MET A 44 -0.13 9.60 6.20
CA MET A 44 1.32 9.59 6.05
C MET A 44 1.86 10.97 6.43
N GLU A 45 3.02 10.98 7.08
CA GLU A 45 3.70 12.20 7.50
C GLU A 45 3.94 13.13 6.29
N GLY A 46 3.61 14.41 6.44
CA GLY A 46 3.74 15.40 5.37
C GLY A 46 2.72 15.28 4.23
N PHE A 47 1.77 14.35 4.29
CA PHE A 47 0.76 14.15 3.26
C PHE A 47 -0.65 14.01 3.88
N PRO A 48 -1.25 15.10 4.38
CA PRO A 48 -2.54 15.04 5.08
C PRO A 48 -3.69 14.65 4.15
N MET A 49 -4.72 13.99 4.67
CA MET A 49 -5.94 13.72 3.92
C MET A 49 -6.77 15.01 3.81
N PRO A 50 -7.62 15.15 2.76
CA PRO A 50 -8.46 16.32 2.61
C PRO A 50 -9.32 16.61 3.85
N SER A 51 -9.39 17.87 4.27
CA SER A 51 -10.19 18.29 5.44
C SER A 51 -11.68 17.98 5.28
N SER A 52 -12.18 18.01 4.04
CA SER A 52 -13.56 17.66 3.67
C SER A 52 -13.93 16.19 3.84
N TRP A 53 -12.94 15.30 3.95
CA TRP A 53 -13.21 13.87 4.14
C TRP A 53 -13.77 13.57 5.53
N PRO A 54 -14.64 12.55 5.63
CA PRO A 54 -15.19 12.14 6.92
C PRO A 54 -14.07 11.63 7.83
N ARG A 55 -14.33 11.73 9.13
CA ARG A 55 -13.48 11.18 10.20
C ARG A 55 -13.02 9.74 9.96
N TYR A 56 -13.90 8.93 9.36
CA TYR A 56 -13.69 7.52 9.06
C TYR A 56 -13.87 7.32 7.54
N PRO A 57 -12.80 7.48 6.74
CA PRO A 57 -12.86 7.40 5.30
C PRO A 57 -13.35 6.05 4.80
N SER A 58 -14.01 6.05 3.64
CA SER A 58 -14.38 4.81 2.94
C SER A 58 -13.17 4.16 2.29
N HIS A 59 -13.35 2.90 1.86
CA HIS A 59 -12.30 2.19 1.15
C HIS A 59 -11.86 2.90 -0.14
N TRP A 60 -12.78 3.53 -0.89
CA TRP A 60 -12.43 4.24 -2.12
C TRP A 60 -11.63 5.51 -1.85
N GLN A 61 -11.95 6.23 -0.76
CA GLN A 61 -11.17 7.39 -0.34
C GLN A 61 -9.75 6.97 0.06
N LEU A 62 -9.59 5.89 0.81
CA LEU A 62 -8.26 5.42 1.18
C LEU A 62 -7.46 4.89 -0.02
N ALA A 63 -8.11 4.21 -0.96
CA ALA A 63 -7.47 3.82 -2.21
C ALA A 63 -7.01 5.04 -3.00
N GLU A 64 -7.85 6.08 -3.13
CA GLU A 64 -7.50 7.35 -3.79
C GLU A 64 -6.31 8.03 -3.10
N TYR A 65 -6.33 8.11 -1.77
CA TYR A 65 -5.24 8.69 -0.96
C TYR A 65 -3.90 7.97 -1.18
N LEU A 66 -3.91 6.64 -1.12
CA LEU A 66 -2.68 5.84 -1.31
C LEU A 66 -2.14 5.95 -2.73
N ASN A 67 -3.01 6.05 -3.74
CA ASN A 67 -2.56 6.27 -5.12
C ASN A 67 -1.98 7.68 -5.29
N ALA A 68 -2.63 8.71 -4.74
CA ALA A 68 -2.10 10.08 -4.75
C ALA A 68 -0.75 10.19 -4.02
N PHE A 69 -0.60 9.50 -2.89
CA PHE A 69 0.68 9.39 -2.18
C PHE A 69 1.75 8.72 -3.05
N ALA A 70 1.41 7.59 -3.68
CA ALA A 70 2.34 6.87 -4.54
C ALA A 70 2.77 7.71 -5.76
N GLU A 71 1.86 8.49 -6.34
CA GLU A 71 2.18 9.40 -7.44
C GLU A 71 3.07 10.56 -6.97
N TYR A 72 2.72 11.21 -5.86
CA TYR A 72 3.44 12.36 -5.32
C TYR A 72 4.91 12.03 -5.00
N PHE A 73 5.15 10.84 -4.44
CA PHE A 73 6.51 10.37 -4.09
C PHE A 73 7.17 9.52 -5.19
N GLY A 74 6.56 9.42 -6.38
CA GLY A 74 7.12 8.67 -7.51
C GLY A 74 7.19 7.15 -7.31
N LEU A 75 6.45 6.61 -6.35
CA LEU A 75 6.41 5.18 -6.04
C LEU A 75 5.72 4.38 -7.14
N THR A 76 4.77 4.96 -7.88
CA THR A 76 4.08 4.25 -8.97
C THR A 76 5.05 3.68 -10.01
N GLY A 77 6.20 4.34 -10.24
CA GLY A 77 7.21 3.90 -11.19
C GLY A 77 8.15 2.79 -10.70
N VAL A 78 8.18 2.49 -9.39
CA VAL A 78 9.09 1.48 -8.83
C VAL A 78 8.44 0.10 -8.64
N TYR A 79 7.11 0.02 -8.77
CA TYR A 79 6.36 -1.24 -8.63
C TYR A 79 6.17 -1.95 -9.97
N ASN A 80 6.56 -3.21 -10.02
CA ASN A 80 6.17 -4.14 -11.07
C ASN A 80 4.80 -4.72 -10.71
N MET A 81 3.77 -4.27 -11.42
CA MET A 81 2.40 -4.74 -11.24
C MET A 81 2.21 -6.13 -11.86
N GLN A 82 1.12 -6.81 -11.48
CA GLN A 82 0.78 -8.16 -11.95
C GLN A 82 1.93 -9.17 -11.79
N THR A 83 2.77 -8.97 -10.77
CA THR A 83 3.98 -9.77 -10.54
C THR A 83 3.90 -10.39 -9.15
N GLU A 84 3.71 -11.71 -9.10
CA GLU A 84 3.67 -12.48 -7.86
C GLU A 84 5.08 -12.93 -7.45
N VAL A 85 5.46 -12.65 -6.20
CA VAL A 85 6.67 -13.21 -5.61
C VAL A 85 6.35 -14.62 -5.11
N VAL A 86 6.94 -15.64 -5.74
CA VAL A 86 6.65 -17.06 -5.42
C VAL A 86 7.59 -17.64 -4.37
N SER A 87 8.80 -17.09 -4.23
CA SER A 87 9.77 -17.51 -3.23
C SER A 87 10.80 -16.41 -2.97
N CYS A 88 11.29 -16.36 -1.74
CA CYS A 88 12.48 -15.60 -1.35
C CYS A 88 13.41 -16.58 -0.65
N VAL A 89 14.61 -16.76 -1.18
CA VAL A 89 15.59 -17.70 -0.65
C VAL A 89 16.84 -16.93 -0.28
N CYS A 90 17.37 -17.16 0.92
CA CYS A 90 18.64 -16.58 1.33
C CYS A 90 19.72 -16.99 0.31
N CYS A 91 20.46 -16.01 -0.21
CA CYS A 91 21.57 -16.26 -1.12
C CYS A 91 22.79 -16.77 -0.31
N GLY A 92 22.77 -18.02 0.14
CA GLY A 92 23.88 -18.67 0.86
C GLY A 92 24.08 -18.21 2.32
N HIS A 93 24.51 -19.12 3.19
CA HIS A 93 24.79 -18.89 4.61
C HIS A 93 26.23 -18.37 4.83
N GLY A 94 26.36 -17.25 5.53
CA GLY A 94 27.52 -16.87 6.33
C GLY A 94 26.96 -16.32 7.65
N ASP A 95 27.56 -16.73 8.77
CA ASP A 95 26.98 -16.75 10.11
C ASP A 95 26.33 -15.46 10.64
N GLU A 96 25.28 -15.68 11.45
CA GLU A 96 24.66 -14.78 12.44
C GLU A 96 24.42 -13.31 12.06
N GLN A 97 23.15 -12.94 11.81
CA GLN A 97 22.65 -11.63 12.23
C GLN A 97 21.26 -11.76 12.85
N HIS A 98 21.21 -11.53 14.17
CA HIS A 98 20.02 -11.14 14.91
C HIS A 98 19.38 -9.92 14.24
N TRP A 99 18.09 -10.02 13.93
CA TRP A 99 17.27 -8.84 13.74
C TRP A 99 16.70 -8.47 15.12
N ILE A 100 17.07 -7.29 15.63
CA ILE A 100 16.44 -6.64 16.80
C ILE A 100 15.10 -6.06 16.37
#